data_AF-A0AA93HLT6-F1
#
_entry.id   AF-A0AA93HLT6-F1
#
_cell.length_a   1.000
_cell.length_b   1.000
_cell.length_c   1.000
_cell.angle_alpha   90.00
_cell.angle_beta   90.00
_cell.angle_gamma   90.00
#
_symmetry.space_group_name_H-M   'P 1'
#
loop_
_entity.id
_entity.type
_entity.pdbx_description
1 polymer ?
#
loop_
_entity_poly.entity_id
_entity_poly.type
_entity_poly.pdbx_seq_one_letter_code
_entity_poly.pdbx_strand_id
1 'polypeptide(L)'
;MERYVSKENLEYYERRARDETAAAVSARSIEAASAHRLLAIEYNAQARELRARLEGIAVKQDRHLPSGEGPRSRPKLSIRTGKASAE
;
A
#
# COMPACT_ATOMS: atom_id res chain seq x y z
N MET A 1 -7.18 -19.41 26.00
CA MET A 1 -7.83 -19.79 24.72
C MET A 1 -7.52 -18.79 23.60
N GLU A 2 -7.56 -17.47 23.83
CA GLU A 2 -7.31 -16.44 22.80
C GLU A 2 -5.99 -16.54 22.03
N ARG A 3 -4.88 -16.93 22.67
CA ARG A 3 -3.58 -17.02 21.96
C ARG A 3 -3.53 -18.11 20.89
N TYR A 4 -4.33 -19.17 21.02
CA TYR A 4 -4.40 -20.23 20.01
C TYR A 4 -5.15 -19.75 18.77
N VAL A 5 -6.31 -19.12 18.98
CA VAL A 5 -7.10 -18.49 17.92
C VAL A 5 -6.29 -17.43 17.17
N SER A 6 -5.49 -16.62 17.89
CA SER A 6 -4.63 -15.61 17.27
C SER A 6 -3.46 -16.20 16.46
N LYS A 7 -2.97 -17.40 16.81
CA LYS A 7 -1.93 -18.09 16.01
C LYS A 7 -2.52 -18.73 14.76
N GLU A 8 -3.67 -19.40 14.88
CA GLU A 8 -4.39 -19.98 13.73
C GLU A 8 -4.80 -18.89 12.73
N ASN A 9 -5.25 -17.73 13.22
CA ASN A 9 -5.56 -16.57 12.39
C ASN A 9 -4.30 -16.00 11.70
N LEU A 10 -3.14 -16.01 12.36
CA LEU A 10 -1.88 -15.57 11.76
C LEU A 10 -1.49 -16.48 10.59
N GLU A 11 -1.48 -17.79 10.81
CA GLU A 11 -1.16 -18.78 9.77
C GLU A 11 -2.15 -18.71 8.61
N TYR A 12 -3.43 -18.44 8.89
CA TYR A 12 -4.44 -18.22 7.87
C TYR A 12 -4.09 -17.03 6.96
N TYR A 13 -3.79 -15.87 7.53
CA TYR A 13 -3.47 -14.67 6.74
C TYR A 13 -2.18 -14.84 5.93
N GLU A 14 -1.15 -15.44 6.52
CA GLU A 14 0.10 -15.72 5.79
C GLU A 14 -0.11 -16.68 4.63
N ARG A 15 -0.90 -17.73 4.83
CA ARG A 15 -1.23 -18.69 3.76
C ARG A 15 -2.01 -18.01 2.66
N ARG A 16 -3.06 -17.24 2.98
CA ARG A 16 -3.83 -16.52 1.96
C ARG A 16 -2.98 -15.50 1.20
N ALA A 17 -2.09 -14.77 1.86
CA ALA A 17 -1.20 -13.85 1.15
C ALA A 17 -0.33 -14.57 0.09
N ARG A 18 0.16 -15.77 0.39
CA ARG A 18 0.91 -16.61 -0.56
C ARG A 18 0.01 -17.11 -1.69
N ASP A 19 -1.17 -17.61 -1.37
CA ASP A 19 -2.14 -18.10 -2.36
C ASP A 19 -2.52 -16.99 -3.35
N GLU A 20 -2.81 -15.79 -2.85
CA GLU A 20 -3.15 -14.62 -3.69
C GLU A 20 -1.96 -14.18 -4.55
N THR A 21 -0.74 -14.25 -4.01
CA THR A 21 0.48 -13.97 -4.81
C THR A 21 0.62 -14.98 -5.94
N ALA A 22 0.42 -16.27 -5.67
CA ALA A 22 0.46 -17.32 -6.70
C ALA A 22 -0.67 -17.14 -7.73
N ALA A 23 -1.88 -16.80 -7.27
CA ALA A 23 -3.03 -16.51 -8.12
C ALA A 23 -2.73 -15.34 -9.06
N ALA A 24 -2.11 -14.27 -8.56
CA ALA A 24 -1.70 -13.12 -9.37
C ALA A 24 -0.70 -13.48 -10.49
N VAL A 25 0.21 -14.43 -10.24
CA VAL A 25 1.17 -14.91 -11.24
C VAL A 25 0.48 -15.78 -12.30
N SER A 26 -0.52 -16.58 -11.89
CA SER A 26 -1.27 -17.47 -12.79
C SER A 26 -2.45 -16.80 -13.51
N ALA A 27 -2.77 -15.55 -13.16
CA ALA A 27 -3.93 -14.84 -13.66
C ALA A 27 -3.83 -14.56 -15.16
N ARG A 28 -4.94 -14.76 -15.87
CA ARG A 28 -5.01 -14.60 -17.33
C ARG A 28 -5.26 -13.16 -17.80
N SER A 29 -5.56 -12.25 -16.88
CA SER A 29 -5.84 -10.85 -17.15
C SER A 29 -5.10 -9.97 -16.16
N ILE A 30 -4.69 -8.78 -16.60
CA ILE A 30 -3.97 -7.81 -15.77
C ILE A 30 -4.85 -7.34 -14.60
N GLU A 31 -6.15 -7.20 -14.82
CA GLU A 31 -7.13 -6.80 -13.82
C GLU A 31 -7.20 -7.82 -12.69
N ALA A 32 -7.38 -9.11 -13.02
CA ALA A 32 -7.35 -10.19 -12.04
C ALA A 32 -5.99 -10.28 -11.32
N ALA A 33 -4.87 -10.16 -12.05
CA ALA A 33 -3.54 -10.15 -11.43
C ALA A 33 -3.38 -9.00 -10.43
N SER A 34 -3.93 -7.82 -10.76
CA SER A 34 -3.88 -6.64 -9.91
C SER A 34 -4.76 -6.79 -8.67
N ALA A 35 -5.97 -7.33 -8.82
CA ALA A 35 -6.86 -7.64 -7.69
C ALA A 35 -6.20 -8.62 -6.71
N HIS A 36 -5.62 -9.71 -7.22
CA HIS A 36 -4.90 -10.69 -6.40
C HIS A 36 -3.68 -10.07 -5.69
N ARG A 37 -2.93 -9.17 -6.35
CA ARG A 37 -1.83 -8.43 -5.69
C ARG A 37 -2.31 -7.54 -4.56
N LEU A 38 -3.43 -6.84 -4.74
CA LEU A 38 -4.02 -6.00 -3.67
C LEU A 38 -4.43 -6.86 -2.47
N LEU A 39 -5.11 -7.99 -2.70
CA LEU A 39 -5.49 -8.92 -1.64
C LEU A 39 -4.27 -9.51 -0.91
N ALA A 40 -3.20 -9.86 -1.64
CA ALA A 40 -1.96 -10.35 -1.04
C ALA A 40 -1.32 -9.30 -0.10
N ILE A 41 -1.37 -8.01 -0.48
CA ILE A 41 -0.88 -6.90 0.35
C ILE A 41 -1.73 -6.77 1.62
N GLU A 42 -3.05 -6.81 1.49
CA GLU A 42 -3.98 -6.69 2.63
C GLU A 42 -3.79 -7.83 3.64
N TYR A 43 -3.72 -9.08 3.17
CA TYR A 43 -3.49 -10.22 4.05
C TYR A 43 -2.11 -10.17 4.72
N ASN A 44 -1.06 -9.73 4.01
CA ASN A 44 0.26 -9.51 4.63
C ASN A 44 0.21 -8.41 5.70
N ALA A 45 -0.53 -7.33 5.48
CA ALA A 45 -0.69 -6.27 6.47
C ALA A 45 -1.40 -6.80 7.74
N GLN A 46 -2.47 -7.59 7.57
CA GLN A 46 -3.18 -8.23 8.67
C GLN A 46 -2.30 -9.22 9.45
N ALA A 47 -1.51 -10.05 8.75
CA ALA A 47 -0.56 -10.95 9.37
C ALA A 47 0.50 -10.20 10.19
N ARG A 48 1.05 -9.11 9.64
CA ARG A 48 2.03 -8.26 10.35
C ARG A 48 1.44 -7.61 11.59
N GLU A 49 0.22 -7.07 11.49
CA GLU A 49 -0.46 -6.47 12.62
C GLU A 49 -0.73 -7.50 13.72
N LEU A 50 -1.22 -8.68 13.36
CA LEU A 50 -1.52 -9.74 14.31
C LEU A 50 -0.24 -10.29 14.97
N ARG A 51 0.84 -10.46 14.20
CA ARG A 51 2.15 -10.83 14.73
C ARG A 51 2.64 -9.80 15.74
N ALA A 52 2.54 -8.52 15.42
CA ALA A 52 2.96 -7.47 16.34
C ALA A 52 2.10 -7.43 17.63
N ARG A 53 0.78 -7.59 17.51
CA ARG A 53 -0.11 -7.74 18.68
C ARG A 53 0.27 -8.94 19.54
N LEU A 54 0.64 -10.07 18.94
CA LEU A 54 1.11 -11.27 19.64
C LEU A 54 2.47 -11.07 20.33
N GLU A 55 3.36 -10.30 19.72
CA GLU A 55 4.68 -9.93 20.25
C GLU A 55 4.61 -8.79 21.28
N GLY A 56 3.43 -8.18 21.48
CA GLY A 56 3.26 -7.01 22.35
C GLY A 56 3.85 -5.72 21.76
N ILE A 57 4.19 -5.72 20.48
CA ILE A 57 4.71 -4.58 19.75
C ILE A 57 3.52 -3.81 19.17
N ALA A 58 3.26 -2.60 19.67
CA ALA A 58 2.24 -1.74 19.08
C ALA A 58 2.67 -1.28 17.69
N VAL A 59 2.22 -1.97 16.63
CA VAL A 59 2.34 -1.45 15.26
C VAL A 59 1.40 -0.27 15.14
N LYS A 60 1.96 0.94 15.26
CA LYS A 60 1.30 2.15 14.77
C LYS A 60 1.12 1.96 13.27
N GLN A 61 -0.13 1.75 12.84
CA GLN A 61 -0.45 1.89 11.44
C GLN A 61 -0.20 3.36 11.08
N ASP A 62 0.89 3.66 10.38
CA ASP A 62 0.99 4.86 9.57
C ASP A 62 -0.03 4.72 8.42
N ARG A 63 -1.32 4.81 8.76
CA ARG A 63 -2.38 5.15 7.82
C ARG A 63 -2.25 6.64 7.50
N HIS A 64 -1.09 7.04 6.99
CA HIS A 64 -0.97 8.30 6.26
C HIS A 64 -1.18 7.96 4.78
N LEU A 65 -2.45 7.77 4.42
CA LEU A 65 -2.87 8.13 3.08
C LEU A 65 -2.50 9.62 2.92
N PRO A 66 -1.68 10.02 1.94
CA PRO A 66 -1.61 11.43 1.60
C PRO A 66 -2.99 11.78 1.01
N SER A 67 -3.89 12.28 1.85
CA SER A 67 -4.96 13.16 1.40
C SER A 67 -4.29 14.17 0.47
N GLY A 68 -4.74 14.22 -0.78
CA GLY A 68 -4.13 14.95 -1.88
C GLY A 68 -4.11 16.47 -1.67
N GLU A 69 -3.28 16.93 -0.75
CA GLU A 69 -2.96 18.33 -0.51
C GLU A 69 -1.44 18.48 -0.56
N GLY A 70 -0.86 18.13 -1.71
CA GLY A 70 0.43 18.69 -2.07
C GLY A 70 0.26 20.21 -2.20
N PRO A 71 1.12 21.05 -1.60
CA PRO A 71 1.10 22.47 -1.91
C PRO A 71 1.36 22.57 -3.41
N ARG A 72 0.34 22.98 -4.16
CA ARG A 72 0.50 23.41 -5.55
C ARG A 72 1.35 24.68 -5.53
N SER A 73 2.65 24.51 -5.33
CA SER A 73 3.66 25.49 -5.67
C SER A 73 3.68 25.56 -7.19
N ARG A 74 2.70 26.28 -7.76
CA ARG A 74 2.77 26.72 -9.14
C ARG A 74 4.01 27.61 -9.22
N PRO A 75 5.06 27.25 -9.97
CA PRO A 75 6.11 28.21 -10.24
C PRO A 75 5.45 29.40 -10.96
N LYS A 76 5.53 30.59 -10.36
CA LYS A 76 5.15 31.81 -11.07
C LYS A 76 6.14 31.96 -12.22
N LEU A 77 5.68 31.59 -13.41
CA LEU A 77 6.37 31.86 -14.66
C LEU A 77 6.46 33.39 -14.81
N SER A 78 7.56 33.96 -14.33
CA SER A 78 7.89 35.36 -14.54
C SER A 78 8.31 35.50 -16.00
N ILE A 79 7.36 35.82 -16.86
CA ILE A 79 7.66 36.18 -18.24
C ILE A 79 8.32 37.56 -18.18
N ARG A 80 9.65 37.58 -18.16
CA ARG A 80 10.43 38.75 -18.57
C ARG A 80 10.18 38.92 -20.06
N THR A 81 9.30 39.83 -20.43
CA THR A 81 9.22 40.36 -21.78
C THR A 81 10.51 41.15 -22.04
N GLY A 82 11.54 40.46 -22.51
CA GLY A 82 12.68 41.08 -23.18
C GLY A 82 12.21 41.55 -24.55
N LYS A 83 11.85 42.84 -24.67
CA LYS A 83 11.73 43.46 -25.98
C LYS A 83 13.14 43.83 -26.43
N ALA A 84 13.77 42.89 -27.12
CA ALA A 84 14.94 43.15 -27.95
C ALA A 84 14.53 43.97 -29.18
N SER A 85 15.45 44.83 -29.60
CA SER A 85 15.37 45.79 -30.68
C SER A 85 15.10 45.20 -32.07
N ALA A 86 14.36 45.98 -32.87
CA ALA A 86 14.37 46.14 -34.33
C ALA A 86 13.37 47.30 -34.57
N GLU A 87 13.66 48.42 -35.21
CA GLU A 87 14.62 48.80 -36.26
C GLU A 87 14.75 50.34 -36.20
#